data_AF-A0A7S4M5S6-F1
#
_entry.id   AF-A0A7S4M5S6-F1
#
_cell.length_a   1.000
_cell.length_b   1.000
_cell.length_c   1.000
_cell.angle_alpha   90.00
_cell.angle_beta   90.00
_cell.angle_gamma   90.00
#
_symmetry.space_group_name_H-M   'P 1'
#
loop_
_entity.id
_entity.type
_entity.pdbx_description
1 polymer ?
#
loop_
_entity_poly.entity_id
_entity_poly.type
_entity_poly.pdbx_seq_one_letter_code
_entity_poly.pdbx_strand_id
1 'polypeptide(L)'
;ASYRSLDLLQEQKPPAPQLSVDTILPTMKRIPILVASILGLIFFFVPLFDNPFANRCFSMLVIVSTLWALEGVPLFVTSLLIPLLVVWFKILPDTDGVTPLPANTAASIISEQFWSPTIFLFLGGFTIAAGLEKYGLNRALATFIISRVPAK
;
A
#
# COMPACT_ATOMS: atom_id res chain seq x y z
N ALA A 1 36.16 27.45 12.38
CA ALA A 1 36.54 26.97 11.03
C ALA A 1 35.69 25.78 10.57
N SER A 2 35.48 24.74 11.40
CA SER A 2 34.75 23.52 11.01
C SER A 2 33.24 23.70 10.71
N TYR A 3 32.56 24.64 11.38
CA TYR A 3 31.15 24.96 11.10
C TYR A 3 30.94 25.60 9.71
N ARG A 4 31.91 26.40 9.24
CA ARG A 4 31.85 27.04 7.92
C ARG A 4 31.91 26.04 6.77
N SER A 5 32.56 24.89 6.97
CA SER A 5 32.49 23.80 5.99
C SER A 5 31.13 23.12 5.96
N LEU A 6 30.38 23.06 7.08
CA LEU A 6 29.04 22.46 7.11
C LEU A 6 28.01 23.35 6.39
N ASP A 7 28.14 24.67 6.48
CA ASP A 7 27.30 25.61 5.72
C ASP A 7 27.49 25.44 4.19
N LEU A 8 28.72 25.15 3.75
CA LEU A 8 29.01 24.90 2.32
C LEU A 8 28.41 23.58 1.81
N LEU A 9 28.16 22.60 2.68
CA LEU A 9 27.42 21.38 2.31
C LEU A 9 25.90 21.60 2.30
N GLN A 10 25.37 22.61 3.01
CA GLN A 10 23.95 22.96 2.95
C GLN A 10 23.60 23.78 1.70
N GLU A 11 24.54 24.58 1.18
CA GLU A 11 24.31 25.43 0.00
C GLU A 11 24.37 24.64 -1.33
N GLN A 12 25.13 23.53 -1.38
CA GLN A 12 25.03 22.53 -2.45
C GLN A 12 23.82 21.59 -2.23
N LYS A 13 22.62 22.15 -2.09
CA LYS A 13 21.42 21.36 -2.40
C LYS A 13 21.33 21.31 -3.93
N PRO A 14 21.51 20.14 -4.58
CA PRO A 14 21.40 20.05 -6.04
C PRO A 14 20.06 20.66 -6.48
N PRO A 15 20.01 21.33 -7.65
CA PRO A 15 18.74 21.84 -8.17
C PRO A 15 17.75 20.69 -8.10
N ALA A 16 16.61 20.92 -7.42
CA ALA A 16 15.61 19.89 -7.19
C ALA A 16 15.39 19.16 -8.52
N PRO A 17 15.48 17.82 -8.57
CA PRO A 17 15.17 17.10 -9.78
C PRO A 17 13.82 17.65 -10.27
N GLN A 18 13.81 18.22 -11.47
CA GLN A 18 12.56 18.64 -12.11
C GLN A 18 11.80 17.36 -12.38
N LEU A 19 11.04 16.94 -11.37
CA LEU A 19 10.31 15.70 -11.31
C LEU A 19 9.12 15.91 -12.24
N SER A 20 9.35 15.71 -13.55
CA SER A 20 8.31 15.79 -14.56
C SER A 20 7.16 14.92 -14.07
N VAL A 21 6.01 15.54 -13.79
CA VAL A 21 4.86 14.89 -13.15
C VAL A 21 4.38 13.71 -14.02
N ASP A 22 4.64 13.81 -15.32
CA ASP A 22 4.39 12.78 -16.33
C ASP A 22 5.19 11.48 -16.09
N THR A 23 6.30 11.53 -15.35
CA THR A 23 7.08 10.34 -14.96
C THR A 23 6.54 9.71 -13.67
N ILE A 24 5.87 10.48 -12.81
CA ILE A 24 5.30 10.01 -11.53
C ILE A 24 3.95 9.32 -11.76
N LEU A 25 3.20 9.76 -12.78
CA LEU A 25 1.93 9.16 -13.15
C LEU A 25 2.20 7.93 -14.02
N PRO A 26 2.06 6.70 -13.50
CA PRO A 26 2.08 5.54 -14.37
C PRO A 26 0.93 5.71 -15.37
N THR A 27 1.26 5.61 -16.66
CA THR A 27 0.24 5.51 -17.73
C THR A 27 -0.67 4.35 -17.37
N MET A 28 -1.88 4.65 -16.88
CA MET A 28 -2.83 3.65 -16.39
C MET A 28 -3.05 2.62 -17.50
N LYS A 29 -2.62 1.38 -17.25
CA LYS A 29 -2.82 0.28 -18.19
C LYS A 29 -4.29 -0.12 -18.10
N ARG A 30 -5.08 0.27 -19.10
CA ARG A 30 -6.54 0.00 -19.12
C ARG A 30 -6.88 -1.48 -19.33
N ILE A 31 -6.00 -2.21 -20.02
CA ILE A 31 -6.16 -3.64 -20.35
C ILE A 31 -6.34 -4.51 -19.09
N PRO A 32 -5.45 -4.48 -18.08
CA PRO A 32 -5.62 -5.31 -16.88
C PRO A 32 -6.86 -4.97 -16.06
N ILE A 33 -7.30 -3.71 -16.05
CA ILE A 33 -8.54 -3.29 -15.38
C ILE A 33 -9.75 -3.96 -16.04
N LEU A 34 -9.80 -3.95 -17.37
CA LEU A 34 -10.87 -4.61 -18.12
C LEU A 34 -10.86 -6.12 -17.87
N VAL A 35 -9.68 -6.76 -17.92
CA VAL A 35 -9.52 -8.20 -17.65
C VAL A 35 -10.00 -8.55 -16.24
N ALA A 36 -9.55 -7.83 -15.21
CA ALA A 36 -9.97 -8.06 -13.83
C ALA A 36 -11.48 -7.87 -13.64
N SER A 37 -12.07 -6.85 -14.27
CA SER A 37 -13.50 -6.58 -14.18
C SER A 37 -14.34 -7.66 -14.86
N ILE A 38 -13.92 -8.14 -16.04
CA ILE A 38 -14.59 -9.24 -16.77
C ILE A 38 -14.53 -10.54 -15.96
N LEU A 39 -13.34 -10.93 -15.48
CA LEU A 39 -13.16 -12.12 -14.64
C LEU A 39 -14.01 -12.03 -13.37
N GLY A 40 -13.97 -10.90 -12.67
CA GLY A 40 -14.79 -10.66 -11.48
C GLY A 40 -16.28 -10.81 -11.72
N LEU A 41 -16.78 -10.25 -12.83
CA LEU A 41 -18.20 -10.33 -13.21
C LEU A 41 -18.63 -11.77 -13.50
N ILE A 42 -17.79 -12.55 -14.22
CA ILE A 42 -18.06 -13.96 -14.51
C ILE A 42 -18.22 -14.74 -13.19
N PHE A 43 -17.28 -14.60 -12.26
CA PHE A 43 -17.34 -15.29 -10.97
C PHE A 43 -18.46 -14.77 -10.06
N PHE A 44 -18.92 -13.54 -10.24
CA PHE A 44 -20.07 -13.01 -9.49
C PHE A 44 -21.38 -13.70 -9.89
N PHE A 45 -21.57 -13.96 -11.19
CA PHE A 45 -22.78 -14.60 -11.71
C PHE A 45 -22.76 -16.13 -11.65
N VAL A 46 -21.59 -16.75 -11.64
CA VAL A 46 -21.45 -18.21 -11.49
C VAL A 46 -21.37 -18.55 -10.00
N PRO A 47 -22.41 -19.16 -9.39
CA PRO A 47 -22.34 -19.56 -7.99
C PRO A 47 -21.41 -20.77 -7.84
N LEU A 48 -20.19 -20.53 -7.37
CA LEU A 48 -19.23 -21.59 -7.05
C LEU A 48 -19.45 -22.20 -5.66
N PHE A 49 -20.11 -21.45 -4.77
CA PHE A 49 -20.33 -21.82 -3.37
C PHE A 49 -21.81 -21.69 -3.01
N ASP A 50 -22.28 -22.55 -2.11
CA ASP A 50 -23.66 -22.53 -1.60
C ASP A 50 -23.98 -21.24 -0.81
N ASN A 51 -22.96 -20.61 -0.23
CA ASN A 51 -23.10 -19.36 0.49
C ASN A 51 -22.90 -18.14 -0.45
N PRO A 52 -23.90 -17.26 -0.62
CA PRO A 52 -23.80 -16.10 -1.49
C PRO A 52 -22.72 -15.10 -1.04
N PHE A 53 -22.44 -15.00 0.27
CA PHE A 53 -21.38 -14.14 0.79
C PHE A 53 -19.98 -14.66 0.42
N ALA A 54 -19.80 -15.98 0.45
CA ALA A 54 -18.54 -16.62 0.04
C ALA A 54 -18.26 -16.40 -1.44
N ASN A 55 -19.29 -16.52 -2.30
CA ASN A 55 -19.14 -16.26 -3.74
C ASN A 55 -18.77 -14.80 -4.04
N ARG A 56 -19.37 -13.85 -3.32
CA ARG A 56 -19.04 -12.41 -3.44
C ARG A 56 -17.63 -12.11 -2.96
N CYS A 57 -17.20 -12.73 -1.86
CA CYS A 57 -15.83 -12.64 -1.35
C CYS A 57 -14.82 -13.17 -2.38
N PHE A 58 -15.11 -14.34 -2.97
CA PHE A 58 -14.27 -14.95 -3.98
C PHE A 58 -14.15 -14.09 -5.24
N SER A 59 -15.27 -13.58 -5.75
CA SER A 59 -15.28 -12.65 -6.90
C SER A 59 -14.42 -11.41 -6.64
N MET A 60 -14.54 -10.80 -5.44
CA MET A 60 -13.69 -9.68 -5.03
C MET A 60 -12.22 -10.05 -4.98
N LEU A 61 -11.87 -11.21 -4.40
CA LEU A 61 -10.49 -11.70 -4.31
C LEU A 61 -9.88 -11.88 -5.70
N VAL A 62 -10.62 -12.46 -6.65
CA VAL A 62 -10.15 -12.64 -8.03
C VAL A 62 -9.87 -11.29 -8.70
N ILE A 63 -10.75 -10.29 -8.53
CA ILE A 63 -10.54 -8.93 -9.05
C ILE A 63 -9.23 -8.36 -8.49
N VAL A 64 -9.07 -8.38 -7.16
CA VAL A 64 -7.92 -7.79 -6.47
C VAL A 64 -6.61 -8.51 -6.84
N SER A 65 -6.62 -9.85 -6.85
CA SER A 65 -5.46 -10.66 -7.21
C SER A 65 -5.02 -10.44 -8.65
N THR A 66 -5.97 -10.34 -9.59
CA THR A 66 -5.67 -10.05 -11.00
C THR A 66 -5.12 -8.64 -11.19
N LEU A 67 -5.68 -7.66 -10.47
CA LEU A 67 -5.23 -6.27 -10.51
C LEU A 67 -3.82 -6.11 -9.92
N TRP A 68 -3.49 -6.90 -8.89
CA TRP A 68 -2.16 -6.97 -8.28
C TRP A 68 -1.14 -7.64 -9.22
N ALA A 69 -1.49 -8.80 -9.79
CA ALA A 69 -0.59 -9.57 -10.64
C ALA A 69 -0.23 -8.86 -11.96
N LEU A 70 -1.18 -8.13 -12.54
CA LEU A 70 -0.98 -7.45 -13.83
C LEU A 70 -0.48 -5.99 -13.71
N GLU A 71 -0.20 -5.52 -12.49
CA GLU A 71 0.26 -4.15 -12.19
C GLU A 71 -0.53 -3.06 -12.96
N GLY A 72 -1.87 -3.21 -13.00
CA GLY A 72 -2.71 -2.27 -13.76
C GLY A 72 -2.76 -0.86 -13.15
N VAL A 73 -2.63 -0.79 -11.83
CA VAL A 73 -2.59 0.42 -11.00
C VAL A 73 -1.52 0.22 -9.91
N PRO A 74 -0.96 1.31 -9.34
CA PRO A 74 -0.04 1.21 -8.21
C PRO A 74 -0.63 0.38 -7.06
N LEU A 75 0.20 -0.41 -6.39
CA LEU A 75 -0.25 -1.32 -5.32
C LEU A 75 -1.02 -0.59 -4.22
N PHE A 76 -0.54 0.58 -3.82
CA PHE A 76 -1.24 1.47 -2.90
C PHE A 76 -2.70 1.77 -3.32
N VAL A 77 -2.94 2.01 -4.61
CA VAL A 77 -4.28 2.29 -5.14
C VAL A 77 -5.15 1.04 -5.05
N THR A 78 -4.60 -0.15 -5.35
CA THR A 78 -5.35 -1.40 -5.19
C THR A 78 -5.73 -1.66 -3.73
N SER A 79 -4.84 -1.39 -2.78
CA SER A 79 -5.11 -1.53 -1.35
C SER A 79 -6.20 -0.56 -0.87
N LEU A 80 -6.26 0.65 -1.41
CA LEU A 80 -7.36 1.60 -1.14
C LEU A 80 -8.67 1.26 -1.85
N LEU A 81 -8.63 0.49 -2.94
CA LEU A 81 -9.81 0.05 -3.67
C LEU A 81 -10.55 -1.09 -2.94
N ILE A 82 -9.80 -1.94 -2.21
CA ILE A 82 -10.34 -3.08 -1.46
C ILE A 82 -11.53 -2.71 -0.56
N PRO A 83 -11.46 -1.69 0.32
CA PRO A 83 -12.57 -1.30 1.20
C PRO A 83 -13.83 -0.89 0.44
N LEU A 84 -13.63 -0.15 -0.66
CA LEU A 84 -14.72 0.28 -1.51
C LEU A 84 -15.41 -0.93 -2.14
N LEU A 85 -14.64 -1.91 -2.63
CA LEU A 85 -15.16 -3.16 -3.18
C LEU A 85 -15.92 -3.98 -2.15
N VAL A 86 -15.44 -4.05 -0.90
CA VAL A 86 -16.12 -4.79 0.17
C VAL A 86 -17.51 -4.22 0.45
N VAL A 87 -17.63 -2.89 0.52
CA VAL A 87 -18.92 -2.21 0.75
C VAL A 87 -19.83 -2.34 -0.47
N TRP A 88 -19.29 -2.23 -1.68
CA TRP A 88 -20.06 -2.32 -2.92
C TRP A 88 -20.62 -3.73 -3.14
N PHE A 89 -19.80 -4.77 -2.93
CA PHE A 89 -20.23 -6.16 -3.10
C PHE A 89 -21.02 -6.70 -1.90
N LYS A 90 -21.16 -5.93 -0.82
CA LYS A 90 -21.91 -6.30 0.40
C LYS A 90 -21.55 -7.71 0.87
N ILE A 91 -20.25 -7.91 1.10
CA ILE A 91 -19.65 -9.22 1.41
C ILE A 91 -19.87 -9.60 2.88
N LEU A 92 -19.96 -8.63 3.79
CA LEU A 92 -20.12 -8.89 5.22
C LEU A 92 -21.58 -9.30 5.53
N PRO A 93 -21.81 -10.48 6.12
CA PRO A 93 -23.11 -10.83 6.68
C PRO A 93 -23.37 -10.06 7.97
N ASP A 94 -24.64 -9.80 8.25
CA ASP A 94 -25.12 -9.29 9.54
C ASP A 94 -25.15 -10.41 10.60
N THR A 95 -25.51 -10.07 11.85
CA THR A 95 -25.61 -11.03 12.96
C THR A 95 -26.53 -12.21 12.67
N ASP A 96 -27.49 -12.03 11.77
CA ASP A 96 -28.47 -13.04 11.40
C ASP A 96 -27.95 -14.00 10.30
N GLY A 97 -26.77 -13.76 9.73
CA GLY A 97 -26.13 -14.62 8.72
C GLY A 97 -26.82 -14.65 7.35
N VAL A 98 -27.99 -14.02 7.22
CA VAL A 98 -28.84 -14.02 6.01
C VAL A 98 -28.86 -12.65 5.34
N THR A 99 -28.89 -11.57 6.12
CA THR A 99 -28.92 -10.19 5.63
C THR A 99 -27.50 -9.64 5.45
N PRO A 100 -27.25 -8.84 4.40
CA PRO A 100 -25.98 -8.15 4.26
C PRO A 100 -25.91 -6.96 5.23
N LEU A 101 -24.74 -6.76 5.83
CA LEU A 101 -24.49 -5.68 6.77
C LEU A 101 -24.79 -4.30 6.15
N PRO A 102 -25.36 -3.33 6.91
CA PRO A 102 -25.55 -1.96 6.43
C PRO A 102 -24.22 -1.34 5.98
N ALA A 103 -24.26 -0.59 4.88
CA ALA A 103 -23.07 -0.06 4.21
C ALA A 103 -22.22 0.84 5.13
N ASN A 104 -22.86 1.61 6.02
CA ASN A 104 -22.19 2.47 6.98
C ASN A 104 -21.35 1.65 7.98
N THR A 105 -21.95 0.65 8.60
CA THR A 105 -21.25 -0.23 9.56
C THR A 105 -20.14 -1.03 8.89
N ALA A 106 -20.38 -1.56 7.69
CA ALA A 106 -19.34 -2.26 6.92
C ALA A 106 -18.15 -1.33 6.62
N ALA A 107 -18.40 -0.10 6.17
CA ALA A 107 -17.33 0.85 5.88
C ALA A 107 -16.48 1.13 7.14
N SER A 108 -17.11 1.35 8.30
CA SER A 108 -16.40 1.56 9.56
C SER A 108 -15.50 0.38 9.92
N ILE A 109 -16.04 -0.84 9.93
CA ILE A 109 -15.29 -2.06 10.29
C ILE A 109 -14.06 -2.24 9.40
N ILE A 110 -14.21 -2.11 8.07
CA ILE A 110 -13.05 -2.29 7.17
C ILE A 110 -12.06 -1.12 7.32
N SER A 111 -12.55 0.11 7.53
CA SER A 111 -11.66 1.28 7.69
C SER A 111 -10.81 1.19 8.96
N GLU A 112 -11.32 0.59 10.03
CA GLU A 112 -10.57 0.35 11.27
C GLU A 112 -9.36 -0.55 11.03
N GLN A 113 -9.45 -1.49 10.07
CA GLN A 113 -8.36 -2.39 9.73
C GLN A 113 -7.15 -1.67 9.12
N PHE A 114 -7.35 -0.51 8.46
CA PHE A 114 -6.25 0.33 7.96
C PHE A 114 -5.52 1.07 9.08
N TRP A 115 -6.18 1.26 10.22
CA TRP A 115 -5.62 1.86 11.42
C TRP A 115 -5.04 0.79 12.37
N SER A 116 -4.62 -0.35 11.82
CA SER A 116 -4.03 -1.43 12.60
C SER A 116 -2.71 -0.99 13.28
N PRO A 117 -2.46 -1.37 14.54
CA PRO A 117 -1.23 -1.05 15.26
C PRO A 117 0.05 -1.42 14.51
N THR A 118 0.02 -2.48 13.71
CA THR A 118 1.17 -2.92 12.90
C THR A 118 1.53 -1.90 11.82
N ILE A 119 0.54 -1.28 11.18
CA ILE A 119 0.78 -0.26 10.15
C ILE A 119 1.44 0.97 10.78
N PHE A 120 0.98 1.40 11.97
CA PHE A 120 1.63 2.49 12.71
C PHE A 120 3.02 2.15 13.21
N LEU A 121 3.25 0.89 13.60
CA LEU A 121 4.58 0.43 13.98
C LEU A 121 5.56 0.55 12.80
N PHE A 122 5.15 0.15 11.60
CA PHE A 122 5.96 0.32 10.39
C PHE A 122 6.17 1.79 10.05
N LEU A 123 5.12 2.62 10.12
CA LEU A 123 5.22 4.06 9.87
C LEU A 123 6.20 4.73 10.86
N GLY A 124 6.12 4.37 12.13
CA GLY A 124 7.06 4.81 13.17
C GLY A 124 8.49 4.33 12.91
N GLY A 125 8.66 3.06 12.52
CA GLY A 125 9.97 2.49 12.17
C GLY A 125 10.64 3.21 10.99
N PHE A 126 9.90 3.50 9.93
CA PHE A 126 10.42 4.26 8.78
C PHE A 126 10.74 5.72 9.15
N THR A 127 9.93 6.34 10.01
CA THR A 127 10.17 7.69 10.51
C THR A 127 11.46 7.75 11.34
N ILE A 128 11.68 6.76 12.21
CA ILE A 128 12.91 6.64 13.00
C ILE A 128 14.12 6.42 12.08
N ALA A 129 14.01 5.53 11.09
CA ALA A 129 15.07 5.29 10.10
C ALA A 129 15.47 6.57 9.35
N ALA A 130 14.50 7.36 8.89
CA ALA A 130 14.74 8.65 8.24
C ALA A 130 15.36 9.69 9.20
N GLY A 131 14.95 9.68 10.47
CA GLY A 131 15.58 10.51 11.50
C GLY A 131 17.05 10.16 11.70
N LEU A 132 17.37 8.88 11.84
CA LEU A 132 18.74 8.35 11.96
C LEU A 132 19.61 8.74 10.76
N GLU A 133 19.02 8.73 9.56
CA GLU A 133 19.68 9.20 8.34
C GLU A 133 19.96 10.71 8.36
N LYS A 134 18.98 11.53 8.75
CA LYS A 134 19.13 13.00 8.85
C LYS A 134 20.20 13.43 9.85
N TYR A 135 20.34 12.73 10.97
CA TYR A 135 21.38 13.01 11.97
C TYR A 135 22.74 12.35 11.64
N GLY A 136 22.84 11.65 10.51
CA GLY A 136 24.08 10.99 10.09
C GLY A 136 24.52 9.83 10.98
N LEU A 137 23.64 9.33 11.86
CA LEU A 137 23.99 8.24 12.79
C LEU A 137 24.33 6.96 12.03
N ASN A 138 23.66 6.72 10.90
CA ASN A 138 23.95 5.60 10.01
C ASN A 138 25.42 5.58 9.55
N ARG A 139 26.01 6.76 9.25
CA ARG A 139 27.41 6.88 8.82
C ARG A 139 28.40 6.69 9.98
N ALA A 140 28.06 7.21 11.17
CA ALA A 140 28.87 7.02 12.36
C ALA A 140 28.95 5.54 12.77
N LEU A 141 27.80 4.84 12.73
CA LEU A 141 27.73 3.40 12.98
C LEU A 141 28.50 2.58 11.94
N ALA A 142 28.35 2.89 10.65
CA ALA A 142 29.09 2.21 9.58
C ALA A 142 30.61 2.36 9.76
N THR A 143 31.09 3.57 10.06
CA THR A 143 32.52 3.83 10.28
C THR A 143 33.03 3.12 11.54
N PHE A 144 32.24 3.09 12.61
CA PHE A 144 32.58 2.37 13.83
C PHE A 144 32.80 0.88 13.57
N ILE A 145 31.87 0.24 12.86
CA ILE A 145 31.96 -1.18 12.52
C ILE A 145 33.19 -1.44 11.64
N ILE A 146 33.40 -0.64 10.58
CA ILE A 146 34.56 -0.79 9.68
C ILE A 146 35.87 -0.66 10.45
N SER A 147 35.99 0.31 11.37
CA SER A 147 37.21 0.51 12.16
C SER A 147 37.57 -0.66 13.10
N ARG A 148 36.61 -1.55 13.38
CA ARG A 148 36.80 -2.72 14.25
C ARG A 148 37.12 -4.00 13.48
N VAL A 149 37.02 -3.99 12.14
CA VAL A 149 37.39 -5.13 11.30
C VAL A 149 38.89 -5.05 10.97
N PRO A 150 39.71 -6.04 11.36
CA PRO A 150 41.12 -6.08 10.98
C PRO A 150 41.25 -6.37 9.47
N ALA A 151 42.03 -5.54 8.76
CA ALA A 151 42.40 -5.81 7.38
C ALA A 151 43.32 -7.05 7.35
N LYS A 152 42.90 -8.08 6.62
CA LYS A 152 43.67 -9.32 6.41
C LYS A 152 44.49 -9.23 5.12
#